data_AF-M5BZI1-F1
#
_entry.id   AF-M5BZI1-F1
#
_cell.length_a   1.000
_cell.length_b   1.000
_cell.length_c   1.000
_cell.angle_alpha   90.00
_cell.angle_beta   90.00
_cell.angle_gamma   90.00
#
_symmetry.space_group_name_H-M   'P 1'
#
loop_
_entity.id
_entity.type
_entity.pdbx_description
1 polymer ?
#
loop_
_entity_poly.entity_id
_entity_poly.type
_entity_poly.pdbx_seq_one_letter_code
_entity_poly.pdbx_strand_id
1 'polypeptide(L)'
;MPELYASLNTQLNSPSWFYLSASPWQLYPFLHDFLNAPGNYPRGQLILRDMSRGAMPVYLSALTMGTQAYKVDRLSKIHEWLPEPARRVVLIGDSTQKDPESYGEIARKWPNWVGAIWIRVVQGVDERKERELNDPKRFQKAFDKVDARVWKTFTDPKELQAAVMGLRAN
;
A
#
# COMPACT_ATOMS: atom_id res chain seq x y z
N MET A 1 -5.65 11.11 7.81
CA MET A 1 -5.33 10.27 6.63
C MET A 1 -6.26 10.56 5.46
N PRO A 2 -7.60 10.65 5.62
CA PRO A 2 -8.52 11.07 4.55
C PRO A 2 -8.05 12.30 3.75
N GLU A 3 -7.45 13.27 4.44
CA GLU A 3 -6.96 14.53 3.86
C GLU A 3 -5.84 14.31 2.84
N LEU A 4 -4.96 13.33 3.08
CA LEU A 4 -3.91 12.95 2.13
C LEU A 4 -4.51 12.39 0.84
N TYR A 5 -5.49 11.50 0.97
CA TYR A 5 -6.16 10.87 -0.16
C TYR A 5 -6.97 11.89 -0.95
N ALA A 6 -7.66 12.81 -0.28
CA ALA A 6 -8.34 13.93 -0.93
C ALA A 6 -7.36 14.82 -1.70
N SER A 7 -6.22 15.17 -1.09
CA SER A 7 -5.19 15.99 -1.74
C SER A 7 -4.61 15.30 -2.98
N LEU A 8 -4.31 14.00 -2.89
CA LEU A 8 -3.87 13.19 -4.03
C LEU A 8 -4.93 13.11 -5.12
N ASN A 9 -6.19 12.93 -4.75
CA ASN A 9 -7.29 12.83 -5.70
C ASN A 9 -7.43 14.12 -6.52
N THR A 10 -7.29 15.28 -5.88
CA THR A 10 -7.29 16.57 -6.56
C THR A 10 -6.04 16.76 -7.41
N GLN A 11 -4.85 16.54 -6.83
CA GLN A 11 -3.57 16.78 -7.51
C GLN A 11 -3.37 15.91 -8.75
N LEU A 12 -3.84 14.67 -8.73
CA LEU A 12 -3.71 13.70 -9.82
C LEU A 12 -4.94 13.63 -10.73
N ASN A 13 -5.86 14.59 -10.62
CA ASN A 13 -7.09 14.67 -11.42
C ASN A 13 -7.92 13.38 -11.39
N SER A 14 -8.32 12.95 -10.20
CA SER A 14 -9.14 11.75 -9.94
C SER A 14 -8.52 10.46 -10.50
N PRO A 15 -7.36 10.02 -9.95
CA PRO A 15 -6.69 8.81 -10.38
C PRO A 15 -7.50 7.56 -10.03
N SER A 16 -7.12 6.41 -10.61
CA SER A 16 -7.67 5.12 -10.21
C SER A 16 -7.16 4.72 -8.81
N TRP A 17 -8.08 4.42 -7.90
CA TRP A 17 -7.76 4.00 -6.53
C TRP A 17 -7.89 2.49 -6.36
N PHE A 18 -6.91 1.90 -5.67
CA PHE A 18 -6.91 0.50 -5.26
C PHE A 18 -6.64 0.41 -3.76
N TYR A 19 -7.52 -0.28 -3.04
CA TYR A 19 -7.40 -0.54 -1.61
C TYR A 19 -7.07 -2.02 -1.42
N LEU A 20 -5.80 -2.34 -1.16
CA LEU A 20 -5.33 -3.70 -0.98
C LEU A 20 -5.22 -4.05 0.51
N SER A 21 -5.99 -5.04 0.97
CA SER A 21 -5.98 -5.49 2.35
C SER A 21 -5.77 -6.99 2.46
N ALA A 22 -4.98 -7.40 3.46
CA ALA A 22 -4.81 -8.80 3.85
C ALA A 22 -6.03 -9.36 4.62
N SER A 23 -7.04 -8.52 4.88
CA SER A 23 -8.29 -8.93 5.52
C SER A 23 -9.05 -9.97 4.70
N PRO A 24 -9.76 -10.89 5.36
CA PRO A 24 -10.58 -11.89 4.69
C PRO A 24 -11.77 -11.25 3.94
N TRP A 25 -12.15 -11.82 2.80
CA TRP A 25 -13.24 -11.34 1.92
C TRP A 25 -14.58 -11.15 2.65
N GLN A 26 -14.83 -11.90 3.71
CA GLN A 26 -16.01 -11.81 4.56
C GLN A 26 -16.21 -10.40 5.17
N LEU A 27 -15.14 -9.63 5.32
CA LEU A 27 -15.21 -8.24 5.79
C LEU A 27 -15.54 -7.24 4.67
N TYR A 28 -15.83 -7.70 3.46
CA TYR A 28 -16.12 -6.84 2.31
C TYR A 28 -17.25 -5.83 2.59
N PRO A 29 -18.45 -6.21 3.08
CA PRO A 29 -19.52 -5.23 3.28
C PRO A 29 -19.09 -4.10 4.22
N PHE A 30 -18.50 -4.46 5.37
CA PHE A 30 -18.04 -3.50 6.37
C PHE A 30 -16.95 -2.56 5.82
N LEU A 31 -15.93 -3.10 5.16
CA LEU A 31 -14.83 -2.29 4.61
C LEU A 31 -15.29 -1.44 3.42
N HIS A 32 -16.21 -1.95 2.61
CA HIS A 32 -16.80 -1.22 1.49
C HIS A 32 -17.60 -0.03 2.00
N ASP A 33 -18.45 -0.22 3.00
CA ASP A 33 -19.25 0.86 3.60
C ASP A 33 -18.34 1.91 4.26
N PHE A 34 -17.32 1.47 4.99
CA PHE A 34 -16.33 2.36 5.59
C PHE A 34 -15.60 3.22 4.55
N LEU A 35 -15.14 2.64 3.44
CA LEU A 35 -14.44 3.37 2.39
C LEU A 35 -15.36 4.37 1.66
N ASN A 36 -16.63 4.02 1.46
CA ASN A 36 -17.60 4.83 0.73
C ASN A 36 -18.40 5.79 1.61
N ALA A 37 -18.18 5.78 2.92
CA ALA A 37 -18.81 6.74 3.82
C ALA A 37 -18.42 8.18 3.44
N PRO A 38 -19.35 9.15 3.53
CA PRO A 38 -19.09 10.54 3.15
C PRO A 38 -17.86 11.12 3.88
N GLY A 39 -16.92 11.68 3.13
CA GLY A 39 -15.72 12.33 3.68
C GLY A 39 -14.54 11.40 4.01
N ASN A 40 -14.66 10.08 3.80
CA ASN A 40 -13.60 9.13 4.15
C ASN A 40 -12.51 9.00 3.08
N TYR A 41 -12.81 8.29 1.98
CA TYR A 41 -11.81 7.98 0.97
C TYR A 41 -12.37 8.12 -0.45
N PRO A 42 -11.53 8.43 -1.46
CA PRO A 42 -11.94 8.39 -2.87
C PRO A 42 -12.45 7.00 -3.26
N ARG A 43 -13.42 6.93 -4.17
CA ARG A 43 -13.93 5.64 -4.65
C ARG A 43 -12.84 4.85 -5.37
N GLY A 44 -12.75 3.56 -5.10
CA GLY A 44 -11.72 2.70 -5.65
C GLY A 44 -12.03 1.21 -5.50
N GLN A 45 -11.22 0.39 -6.16
CA GLN A 45 -11.33 -1.06 -6.11
C GLN A 45 -10.79 -1.59 -4.77
N LEU A 46 -11.66 -2.24 -3.98
CA LEU A 46 -11.25 -2.97 -2.78
C LEU A 46 -10.81 -4.40 -3.15
N ILE A 47 -9.59 -4.77 -2.78
CA ILE A 47 -9.00 -6.09 -2.98
C ILE A 47 -8.73 -6.71 -1.63
N LEU A 48 -9.44 -7.81 -1.33
CA LEU A 48 -9.31 -8.55 -0.09
C LEU A 48 -8.70 -9.93 -0.32
N ARG A 49 -8.33 -10.59 0.77
CA ARG A 49 -7.83 -11.96 0.73
C ARG A 49 -9.00 -12.94 0.62
N ASP A 50 -9.00 -13.74 -0.44
CA ASP A 50 -9.94 -14.85 -0.56
C ASP A 50 -9.47 -16.00 0.35
N MET A 51 -10.35 -16.42 1.26
CA MET A 51 -10.11 -17.47 2.25
C MET A 51 -11.10 -18.64 2.08
N SER A 52 -11.75 -18.78 0.92
CA SER A 52 -12.74 -19.82 0.66
C SER A 52 -12.11 -21.21 0.43
N ARG A 53 -12.85 -22.28 0.77
CA ARG A 53 -12.38 -23.68 0.72
C ARG A 53 -12.01 -24.18 -0.69
N GLY A 54 -12.54 -23.57 -1.75
CA GLY A 54 -12.19 -23.90 -3.15
C GLY A 54 -10.81 -23.39 -3.57
N ALA A 55 -10.23 -22.47 -2.80
CA ALA A 55 -8.87 -21.98 -2.98
C ALA A 55 -7.86 -22.85 -2.21
N MET A 56 -8.17 -24.09 -1.82
CA MET A 56 -7.36 -24.88 -0.89
C MET A 56 -5.86 -25.08 -1.26
N PRO A 57 -5.48 -25.23 -2.55
CA PRO A 57 -4.07 -25.22 -2.95
C PRO A 57 -3.41 -23.84 -2.79
N VAL A 58 -4.18 -22.77 -3.04
CA VAL A 58 -3.80 -21.37 -2.78
C VAL A 58 -3.84 -21.06 -1.28
N TYR A 59 -4.59 -21.80 -0.46
CA TYR A 59 -4.75 -21.61 0.98
C TYR A 59 -3.60 -22.22 1.78
N LEU A 60 -3.10 -23.40 1.41
CA LEU A 60 -1.86 -23.94 2.00
C LEU A 60 -0.69 -23.04 1.65
N SER A 61 -0.65 -22.53 0.41
CA SER A 61 0.29 -21.48 0.04
C SER A 61 -0.03 -20.14 0.70
N ALA A 62 -1.25 -19.72 1.00
CA ALA A 62 -1.58 -18.43 1.65
C ALA A 62 -1.45 -18.42 3.18
N LEU A 63 -1.60 -19.59 3.82
CA LEU A 63 -1.25 -19.80 5.23
C LEU A 63 0.26 -19.87 5.43
N THR A 64 1.01 -20.30 4.42
CA THR A 64 2.49 -20.30 4.41
C THR A 64 3.10 -19.04 3.77
N MET A 65 2.40 -18.40 2.84
CA MET A 65 2.71 -17.11 2.21
C MET A 65 2.30 -16.05 3.22
N GLY A 66 3.26 -15.66 4.04
CA GLY A 66 3.11 -14.52 4.94
C GLY A 66 2.55 -13.30 4.19
N THR A 67 1.99 -12.36 4.96
CA THR A 67 1.31 -11.14 4.45
C THR A 67 2.03 -10.43 3.30
N GLN A 68 3.37 -10.46 3.28
CA GLN A 68 4.18 -9.94 2.18
C GLN A 68 3.87 -10.60 0.84
N ALA A 69 3.97 -11.93 0.74
CA ALA A 69 3.82 -12.65 -0.52
C ALA A 69 2.43 -12.50 -1.12
N TYR A 70 1.38 -12.44 -0.29
CA TYR A 70 0.03 -12.08 -0.73
C TYR A 70 -0.03 -10.66 -1.33
N LYS A 71 0.56 -9.67 -0.66
CA LYS A 71 0.54 -8.28 -1.16
C LYS A 71 1.34 -8.14 -2.46
N VAL A 72 2.49 -8.81 -2.55
CA VAL A 72 3.31 -8.86 -3.76
C VAL A 72 2.55 -9.50 -4.93
N ASP A 73 1.86 -10.63 -4.71
CA ASP A 73 1.03 -11.26 -5.74
C ASP A 73 -0.07 -10.32 -6.24
N ARG A 74 -0.82 -9.69 -5.32
CA ARG A 74 -1.90 -8.77 -5.71
C ARG A 74 -1.40 -7.50 -6.38
N LEU A 75 -0.28 -6.94 -5.94
CA LEU A 75 0.37 -5.81 -6.62
C LEU A 75 0.89 -6.21 -8.01
N SER A 76 1.38 -7.46 -8.17
CA SER A 76 1.77 -8.00 -9.47
C SER A 76 0.58 -8.07 -10.44
N LYS A 77 -0.60 -8.48 -9.97
CA LYS A 77 -1.83 -8.48 -10.79
C LYS A 77 -2.28 -7.07 -11.14
N ILE A 78 -2.18 -6.11 -10.22
CA ILE A 78 -2.49 -4.70 -10.53
C ILE A 78 -1.52 -4.16 -11.60
N HIS A 79 -0.24 -4.52 -11.53
CA HIS A 79 0.74 -4.16 -12.56
C HIS A 79 0.36 -4.74 -13.93
N GLU A 80 -0.14 -5.97 -14.01
CA GLU A 80 -0.64 -6.56 -15.27
C GLU A 80 -1.84 -5.78 -15.84
N TRP A 81 -2.71 -5.22 -14.99
CA TRP A 81 -3.84 -4.38 -15.42
C TRP A 81 -3.44 -2.96 -15.79
N LEU A 82 -2.36 -2.45 -15.20
CA LEU A 82 -1.87 -1.08 -15.38
C LEU A 82 -0.39 -1.07 -15.77
N PRO A 83 -0.01 -1.64 -16.93
CA PRO A 83 1.39 -1.83 -17.27
C PRO A 83 2.11 -0.52 -17.60
N GLU A 84 3.42 -0.53 -17.39
CA GLU A 84 4.34 0.47 -17.92
C GLU A 84 4.28 0.53 -19.47
N PRO A 85 4.64 1.67 -20.11
CA PRO A 85 5.02 2.95 -19.49
C PRO A 85 3.82 3.87 -19.24
N ALA A 86 2.60 3.44 -19.58
CA ALA A 86 1.43 4.31 -19.62
C ALA A 86 1.00 4.79 -18.22
N ARG A 87 1.34 4.06 -17.16
CA ARG A 87 0.92 4.36 -15.79
C ARG A 87 2.07 4.18 -14.80
N ARG A 88 2.08 5.04 -13.78
CA ARG A 88 2.91 4.92 -12.57
C ARG A 88 2.00 4.88 -11.36
N VAL A 89 2.45 4.26 -10.28
CA VAL A 89 1.68 4.09 -9.04
C VAL A 89 2.36 4.77 -7.85
N VAL A 90 1.53 5.24 -6.92
CA VAL A 90 1.94 5.67 -5.58
C VAL A 90 1.46 4.61 -4.61
N LEU A 91 2.39 3.97 -3.90
CA LEU A 91 2.09 2.93 -2.92
C LEU A 91 2.05 3.55 -1.52
N ILE A 92 0.90 3.48 -0.86
CA ILE A 92 0.70 4.02 0.49
C ILE A 92 0.36 2.86 1.42
N GLY A 93 1.07 2.78 2.54
CA GLY A 93 0.89 1.69 3.50
C GLY A 93 1.33 2.12 4.89
N ASP A 94 1.45 1.16 5.80
CA ASP A 94 1.79 1.41 7.20
C ASP A 94 2.87 0.46 7.74
N SER A 95 3.45 0.82 8.89
CA SER A 95 4.51 0.06 9.52
C SER A 95 4.04 -1.20 10.25
N THR A 96 2.74 -1.36 10.52
CA THR A 96 2.22 -2.45 11.36
C THR A 96 2.18 -3.79 10.64
N GLN A 97 2.10 -3.78 9.32
CA GLN A 97 2.13 -4.98 8.48
C GLN A 97 3.39 -5.04 7.62
N LYS A 98 3.38 -5.90 6.59
CA LYS A 98 4.49 -6.14 5.68
C LYS A 98 4.52 -5.19 4.48
N ASP A 99 3.98 -3.99 4.61
CA ASP A 99 3.95 -3.01 3.50
C ASP A 99 5.34 -2.56 3.07
N PRO A 100 6.28 -2.22 3.98
CA PRO A 100 7.63 -1.85 3.58
C PRO A 100 8.27 -2.95 2.73
N GLU A 101 8.20 -4.19 3.21
CA GLU A 101 8.81 -5.32 2.52
C GLU A 101 8.14 -5.62 1.17
N SER A 102 6.80 -5.57 1.12
CA SER A 102 6.04 -5.82 -0.10
C SER A 102 6.32 -4.75 -1.15
N TYR A 103 6.28 -3.48 -0.76
CA TYR A 103 6.48 -2.35 -1.67
C TYR A 103 7.93 -2.25 -2.14
N GLY A 104 8.90 -2.55 -1.27
CA GLY A 104 10.30 -2.64 -1.66
C GLY A 104 10.55 -3.74 -2.69
N GLU A 105 9.91 -4.90 -2.54
CA GLU A 105 10.00 -5.99 -3.53
C GLU A 105 9.41 -5.59 -4.89
N ILE A 106 8.24 -4.94 -4.88
CA ILE A 106 7.57 -4.44 -6.08
C ILE A 106 8.39 -3.35 -6.77
N ALA A 107 8.97 -2.42 -6.03
CA ALA A 107 9.82 -1.37 -6.59
C ALA A 107 11.12 -1.92 -7.19
N ARG A 108 11.70 -2.99 -6.63
CA ARG A 108 12.84 -3.68 -7.25
C ARG A 108 12.44 -4.43 -8.53
N LYS A 109 11.24 -5.00 -8.56
CA LYS A 109 10.73 -5.76 -9.71
C LYS A 109 10.34 -4.85 -10.88
N TRP A 110 9.75 -3.69 -10.60
CA TRP A 110 9.27 -2.71 -11.58
C TRP A 110 9.63 -1.28 -11.17
N PRO A 111 10.90 -0.87 -11.36
CA PRO A 111 11.39 0.41 -10.86
C PRO A 111 10.81 1.63 -11.58
N ASN A 112 10.32 1.51 -12.82
CA ASN A 112 9.73 2.64 -13.53
C ASN A 112 8.24 2.84 -13.19
N TRP A 113 7.56 1.77 -12.77
CA TRP A 113 6.15 1.74 -12.40
C TRP A 113 5.91 2.41 -11.05
N VAL A 114 6.76 2.12 -10.06
CA VAL A 114 6.61 2.69 -8.73
C VAL A 114 7.14 4.12 -8.71
N GLY A 115 6.23 5.09 -8.67
CA GLY A 115 6.55 6.51 -8.65
C GLY A 115 6.89 7.05 -7.27
N ALA A 116 6.20 6.55 -6.25
CA ALA A 116 6.47 6.87 -4.86
C ALA A 116 5.95 5.76 -3.93
N ILE A 117 6.57 5.64 -2.76
CA ILE A 117 6.21 4.74 -1.67
C ILE A 117 6.18 5.54 -0.37
N TRP A 118 5.03 5.56 0.30
CA TRP A 118 4.89 6.25 1.59
C TRP A 118 4.41 5.27 2.67
N ILE A 119 5.23 5.13 3.71
CA ILE A 119 4.93 4.24 4.85
C ILE A 119 4.58 5.10 6.06
N ARG A 120 3.35 4.97 6.54
CA ARG A 120 2.93 5.59 7.81
C ARG A 120 3.51 4.83 8.98
N VAL A 121 4.30 5.51 9.81
CA VAL A 121 4.79 4.99 11.08
C VAL A 121 3.67 5.09 12.11
N VAL A 122 3.15 3.94 12.56
CA VAL A 122 2.08 3.88 13.56
C VAL A 122 2.70 3.90 14.96
N GLN A 123 2.16 4.75 15.83
CA GLN A 123 2.63 4.98 17.20
C GLN A 123 1.44 5.05 18.16
N GLY A 124 1.66 4.70 19.44
CA GLY A 124 0.69 4.86 20.52
C GLY A 124 -0.38 3.75 20.62
N VAL A 125 -0.15 2.58 20.01
CA VAL A 125 -1.03 1.41 20.07
C VAL A 125 -0.42 0.31 20.95
N ASP A 126 0.84 -0.05 20.72
CA ASP A 126 1.58 -1.06 21.49
C ASP A 126 3.09 -0.76 21.42
N GLU A 127 3.59 -0.03 22.41
CA GLU A 127 4.98 0.45 22.45
C GLU A 127 6.02 -0.67 22.30
N ARG A 128 5.71 -1.89 22.77
CA ARG A 128 6.64 -3.02 22.65
C ARG A 128 6.75 -3.48 21.21
N LYS A 129 5.61 -3.64 20.52
CA LYS A 129 5.60 -4.01 19.11
C LYS A 129 6.14 -2.90 18.22
N GLU A 130 5.87 -1.65 18.57
CA GLU A 130 6.33 -0.48 17.82
C GLU A 130 7.84 -0.38 17.73
N ARG A 131 8.58 -0.78 18.78
CA ARG A 131 10.06 -0.81 18.73
C ARG A 131 10.59 -1.68 17.60
N GLU A 132 9.98 -2.84 17.37
CA GLU A 132 10.37 -3.75 16.29
C GLU A 132 9.81 -3.28 14.94
N LEU A 133 8.53 -2.92 14.90
CA LEU A 133 7.83 -2.57 13.66
C LEU A 133 8.33 -1.25 13.06
N ASN A 134 8.79 -0.32 13.89
CA ASN A 134 9.27 0.99 13.47
C ASN A 134 10.81 1.11 13.47
N ASP A 135 11.55 0.00 13.61
CA ASP A 135 13.01 0.02 13.54
C ASP A 135 13.48 0.59 12.19
N PRO A 136 14.24 1.69 12.15
CA PRO A 136 14.79 2.25 10.91
C PRO A 136 15.57 1.23 10.07
N LYS A 137 16.25 0.26 10.71
CA LYS A 137 16.99 -0.80 10.02
C LYS A 137 16.05 -1.73 9.24
N ARG A 138 14.82 -1.93 9.73
CA ARG A 138 13.80 -2.70 9.01
C ARG A 138 13.42 -2.02 7.70
N PHE A 139 13.17 -0.70 7.72
CA PHE A 139 12.84 0.04 6.51
C PHE A 139 14.01 0.08 5.53
N GLN A 140 15.23 0.33 6.01
CA GLN A 140 16.44 0.29 5.18
C GLN A 140 16.61 -1.07 4.50
N LYS A 141 16.40 -2.17 5.24
CA LYS A 141 16.44 -3.52 4.68
C LYS A 141 15.32 -3.77 3.67
N ALA A 142 14.10 -3.32 3.97
CA ALA A 142 12.95 -3.50 3.10
C ALA A 142 13.14 -2.80 1.74
N PHE A 143 13.73 -1.60 1.77
CA PHE A 143 14.01 -0.76 0.60
C PHE A 143 15.47 -0.84 0.11
N ASP A 144 16.20 -1.90 0.47
CA ASP A 144 17.54 -2.14 -0.09
C ASP A 144 17.45 -2.19 -1.62
N LYS A 145 18.40 -1.51 -2.29
CA LYS A 145 18.46 -1.34 -3.75
C LYS A 145 17.23 -0.68 -4.39
N VAL A 146 16.42 0.03 -3.61
CA VAL A 146 15.38 0.94 -4.11
C VAL A 146 15.90 2.37 -4.02
N ASP A 147 15.64 3.19 -5.04
CA ASP A 147 16.04 4.60 -5.04
C ASP A 147 15.49 5.32 -3.80
N ALA A 148 16.37 5.91 -2.99
CA ALA A 148 15.98 6.60 -1.76
C ALA A 148 15.03 7.79 -2.00
N ARG A 149 14.96 8.31 -3.24
CA ARG A 149 14.03 9.39 -3.62
C ARG A 149 12.60 8.90 -3.81
N VAL A 150 12.40 7.60 -4.06
CA VAL A 150 11.05 7.06 -4.31
C VAL A 150 10.33 6.63 -3.05
N TRP A 151 10.98 6.55 -1.89
CA TRP A 151 10.32 6.10 -0.66
C TRP A 151 10.56 7.04 0.52
N LYS A 152 9.56 7.15 1.40
CA LYS A 152 9.63 7.95 2.63
C LYS A 152 8.74 7.38 3.72
N THR A 153 9.19 7.42 4.97
CA THR A 153 8.36 7.19 6.15
C THR A 153 7.80 8.50 6.67
N PHE A 154 6.59 8.50 7.22
CA PHE A 154 5.95 9.70 7.79
C PHE A 154 5.06 9.33 8.98
N THR A 155 4.80 10.27 9.88
CA THR A 155 3.84 10.08 10.98
C THR A 155 2.61 10.96 10.78
N ASP A 156 2.83 12.21 10.37
CA ASP A 156 1.78 13.16 10.01
C ASP A 156 1.66 13.27 8.48
N PRO A 157 0.45 13.08 7.89
CA PRO A 157 0.20 13.31 6.48
C PRO A 157 0.71 14.65 5.92
N LYS A 158 0.77 15.71 6.73
CA LYS A 158 1.28 17.03 6.33
C LYS A 158 2.74 16.99 5.86
N GLU A 159 3.53 16.04 6.35
CA GLU A 159 4.92 15.82 5.93
C GLU A 159 5.06 15.43 4.45
N LEU A 160 3.96 15.03 3.81
CA LEU A 160 3.90 14.64 2.41
C LEU A 160 3.39 15.76 1.49
N GLN A 161 2.97 16.92 2.02
CA GLN A 161 2.34 17.97 1.21
C GLN A 161 3.23 18.41 0.02
N ALA A 162 4.51 18.65 0.26
CA ALA A 162 5.47 19.00 -0.81
C ALA A 162 5.66 17.87 -1.82
N ALA A 163 5.69 16.61 -1.35
CA ALA A 163 5.83 15.44 -2.22
C ALA A 163 4.58 15.26 -3.10
N VAL A 164 3.39 15.46 -2.54
CA VAL A 164 2.11 15.42 -3.28
C VAL A 164 2.10 16.51 -4.36
N MET A 165 2.41 17.76 -4.02
CA MET A 165 2.45 18.86 -5.01
C MET A 165 3.45 18.63 -6.15
N GLY A 166 4.53 17.89 -5.88
CA GLY A 166 5.52 17.51 -6.89
C GLY A 166 5.05 16.41 -7.86
N LEU A 167 3.97 15.69 -7.54
CA LEU A 167 3.41 14.69 -8.44
C LEU A 167 2.70 15.35 -9.63
N ARG A 168 2.86 14.75 -10.80
CA ARG A 168 2.18 15.16 -12.04
C ARG A 168 1.20 14.07 -12.44
N ALA A 169 0.01 14.47 -12.85
CA ALA A 169 -0.87 13.58 -13.59
C ALA A 169 -0.19 13.25 -14.93
N ASN A 170 -0.07 11.96 -15.23
CA ASN A 170 0.37 11.47 -16.53
C ASN A 170 -0.84 11.31 -17.46
#